data_AF-A0A0G1S231-F1
#
_entry.id   AF-A0A0G1S231-F1
#
_cell.length_a   1.000
_cell.length_b   1.000
_cell.length_c   1.000
_cell.angle_alpha   90.00
_cell.angle_beta   90.00
_cell.angle_gamma   90.00
#
_symmetry.space_group_name_H-M   'P 1'
#
loop_
_entity.id
_entity.type
_entity.pdbx_description
1 polymer ?
#
loop_
_entity_poly.entity_id
_entity_poly.type
_entity_poly.pdbx_seq_one_letter_code
_entity_poly.pdbx_strand_id
1 'polypeptide(L)'
;KIITAKGEFRHNIALGADEEFLPIAKIPDSISKLAVTAASFLSLQIAGVDIAVEKGTGKAFLVEVNRGPGLTYDVKISPEIDEIAKFLGKESGK
;
A
#
# COMPACT_ATOMS: atom_id res chain seq x y z
N LYS A 1 17.93 16.57 -9.74
CA LYS A 1 17.83 16.29 -8.28
C LYS A 1 16.55 16.96 -7.80
N ILE A 2 15.55 16.20 -7.35
CA ILE A 2 14.33 16.80 -6.80
C ILE A 2 14.72 17.48 -5.49
N ILE A 3 14.47 18.79 -5.39
CA ILE A 3 14.81 19.58 -4.20
C ILE A 3 13.77 19.25 -3.13
N THR A 4 14.20 18.68 -2.01
CA THR A 4 13.36 18.46 -0.83
C THR A 4 13.44 19.70 0.04
N ALA A 5 12.29 20.24 0.45
CA ALA A 5 12.18 21.45 1.26
C ALA A 5 11.52 21.13 2.61
N LYS A 6 11.81 21.95 3.63
CA LYS A 6 11.08 21.88 4.91
C LYS A 6 9.60 22.18 4.64
N GLY A 7 8.72 21.26 5.02
CA GLY A 7 7.29 21.36 4.70
C GLY A 7 6.90 20.74 3.34
N GLU A 8 7.77 19.89 2.76
CA GLU A 8 7.41 19.03 1.65
C GLU A 8 6.16 18.19 1.99
N PHE A 9 5.18 18.15 1.09
CA PHE A 9 3.90 17.49 1.30
C PHE A 9 3.88 16.06 0.73
N ARG A 10 4.84 15.73 -0.15
CA ARG A 10 4.98 14.39 -0.72
C ARG A 10 5.56 13.43 0.30
N HIS A 11 5.00 12.23 0.35
CA HIS A 11 5.35 11.18 1.31
C HIS A 11 6.18 10.05 0.69
N ASN A 12 6.80 10.29 -0.48
CA ASN A 12 7.63 9.27 -1.13
C ASN A 12 8.94 9.07 -0.35
N ILE A 13 9.31 7.83 -0.08
CA ILE A 13 10.58 7.47 0.60
C ILE A 13 11.80 8.00 -0.16
N ALA A 14 11.78 7.96 -1.49
CA ALA A 14 12.84 8.53 -2.33
C ALA A 14 13.05 10.04 -2.14
N LEU A 15 12.09 10.74 -1.51
CA LEU A 15 12.15 12.16 -1.18
C LEU A 15 12.40 12.41 0.31
N GLY A 16 12.79 11.37 1.07
CA GLY A 16 13.17 11.48 2.47
C GLY A 16 12.02 11.36 3.47
N ALA A 17 10.89 10.78 3.05
CA ALA A 17 9.88 10.31 4.00
C ALA A 17 10.33 9.02 4.69
N ASP A 18 9.75 8.73 5.85
CA ASP A 18 9.95 7.48 6.59
C ASP A 18 8.84 6.48 6.28
N GLU A 19 9.18 5.18 6.28
CA GLU A 19 8.24 4.08 6.10
C GLU A 19 8.18 3.21 7.36
N GLU A 20 6.97 2.80 7.73
CA GLU A 20 6.73 1.80 8.77
C GLU A 20 5.78 0.73 8.25
N PHE A 21 6.19 -0.54 8.33
CA PHE A 21 5.34 -1.67 7.99
C PHE A 21 4.51 -2.08 9.20
N LEU A 22 3.20 -1.93 9.08
CA LEU A 22 2.26 -2.34 10.12
C LEU A 22 1.87 -3.81 9.94
N PRO A 23 1.75 -4.58 11.04
CA PRO A 23 1.10 -5.89 10.98
C PRO A 23 -0.32 -5.77 10.42
N ILE A 24 -0.73 -6.71 9.55
CA ILE A 24 -2.06 -6.70 8.90
C ILE A 24 -3.20 -6.55 9.93
N ALA A 25 -3.10 -7.23 11.08
CA ALA A 25 -4.09 -7.17 12.15
C ALA A 25 -4.22 -5.79 12.82
N LYS A 26 -3.29 -4.87 12.60
CA LYS A 26 -3.32 -3.49 13.11
C LYS A 26 -3.86 -2.49 12.08
N ILE A 27 -4.11 -2.91 10.83
CA ILE A 27 -4.69 -2.04 9.81
C ILE A 27 -6.18 -1.85 10.14
N PRO A 28 -6.69 -0.60 10.25
CA PRO A 28 -8.10 -0.37 10.50
C PRO A 28 -8.98 -0.97 9.41
N ASP A 29 -10.08 -1.63 9.81
CA ASP A 29 -11.04 -2.27 8.89
C ASP A 29 -11.59 -1.34 7.80
N SER A 30 -11.75 -0.05 8.11
CA SER A 30 -12.22 0.94 7.13
C SER A 30 -11.21 1.17 6.01
N ILE A 31 -9.92 1.17 6.34
CA ILE A 31 -8.82 1.38 5.39
C ILE A 31 -8.65 0.13 4.52
N SER A 32 -8.63 -1.06 5.13
CA SER A 32 -8.50 -2.32 4.40
C SER A 32 -9.67 -2.56 3.45
N LYS A 33 -10.91 -2.29 3.88
CA LYS A 33 -12.10 -2.36 3.01
C LYS A 33 -12.01 -1.37 1.86
N LEU A 34 -11.62 -0.11 2.12
CA LEU A 34 -11.45 0.89 1.06
C LEU A 34 -10.44 0.43 0.01
N ALA A 35 -9.29 -0.09 0.44
CA ALA A 35 -8.24 -0.57 -0.45
C ALA A 35 -8.72 -1.74 -1.33
N VAL A 36 -9.30 -2.77 -0.72
CA VAL A 36 -9.79 -3.96 -1.44
C VAL A 36 -10.93 -3.60 -2.40
N THR A 37 -11.88 -2.75 -1.98
CA THR A 37 -12.97 -2.28 -2.85
C THR A 37 -12.44 -1.49 -4.05
N ALA A 38 -11.46 -0.61 -3.84
CA ALA A 38 -10.87 0.18 -4.92
C ALA A 38 -10.18 -0.70 -5.97
N ALA A 39 -9.36 -1.66 -5.53
CA ALA A 39 -8.70 -2.62 -6.42
C ALA A 39 -9.72 -3.49 -7.17
N SER A 40 -10.75 -3.98 -6.47
CA SER A 40 -11.81 -4.81 -7.05
C SER A 40 -12.62 -4.05 -8.10
N PHE A 41 -12.94 -2.77 -7.88
CA PHE A 41 -13.69 -1.96 -8.84
C PHE A 41 -12.95 -1.82 -10.17
N LEU A 42 -11.62 -1.85 -10.14
CA LEU A 42 -10.74 -1.80 -11.31
C LEU A 42 -10.36 -3.19 -11.85
N SER A 43 -10.96 -4.26 -11.31
CA SER A 43 -10.67 -5.65 -11.69
C SER A 43 -9.19 -6.02 -11.57
N LEU A 44 -8.51 -5.51 -10.53
CA LEU A 44 -7.11 -5.81 -10.25
C LEU A 44 -7.03 -6.88 -9.16
N GLN A 45 -6.33 -7.99 -9.45
CA GLN A 45 -6.06 -9.04 -8.47
C GLN A 45 -4.87 -8.71 -7.55
N ILE A 46 -3.94 -7.90 -8.05
CA ILE A 46 -2.78 -7.37 -7.32
C ILE A 46 -2.72 -5.88 -7.62
N ALA A 47 -2.65 -5.06 -6.58
CA ALA A 47 -2.51 -3.61 -6.68
C ALA A 47 -1.90 -3.06 -5.40
N GLY A 48 -1.17 -1.95 -5.51
CA GLY A 48 -0.90 -1.06 -4.38
C GLY A 48 -1.99 0.00 -4.32
N VAL A 49 -2.42 0.37 -3.11
CA VAL A 49 -3.46 1.38 -2.92
C VAL A 49 -2.98 2.41 -1.91
N ASP A 50 -2.86 3.65 -2.37
CA ASP A 50 -2.43 4.75 -1.52
C ASP A 50 -3.65 5.45 -0.93
N ILE A 51 -3.67 5.56 0.40
CA ILE A 51 -4.76 6.18 1.15
C ILE A 51 -4.16 7.25 2.07
N ALA A 52 -4.64 8.48 1.92
CA ALA A 52 -4.32 9.57 2.83
C ALA A 52 -5.37 9.63 3.95
N VAL A 53 -4.92 9.80 5.19
CA VAL A 53 -5.81 9.96 6.35
C VAL A 53 -5.62 11.36 6.93
N GLU A 54 -6.71 12.14 6.97
CA GLU A 54 -6.70 13.47 7.56
C GLU A 54 -6.48 13.38 9.08
N LYS A 55 -5.47 14.12 9.57
CA LYS A 55 -5.19 14.20 11.01
C LYS A 55 -6.33 14.94 11.73
N GLY A 56 -6.76 14.40 12.86
CA GLY A 56 -7.83 14.97 13.68
C GLY A 56 -9.20 14.36 13.39
N THR A 57 -9.64 14.33 12.12
CA THR A 57 -10.93 13.72 11.76
C THR A 57 -10.83 12.21 11.52
N GLY A 58 -9.65 11.72 11.12
CA GLY A 58 -9.44 10.33 10.72
C GLY A 58 -10.08 9.99 9.37
N LYS A 59 -10.53 10.98 8.60
CA LYS A 59 -11.17 10.75 7.31
C LYS A 59 -10.16 10.23 6.29
N ALA A 60 -10.50 9.10 5.66
CA ALA A 60 -9.68 8.46 4.65
C ALA A 60 -10.04 8.95 3.24
N PHE A 61 -9.01 9.14 2.41
CA PHE A 61 -9.10 9.57 1.03
C PHE A 61 -8.28 8.62 0.15
N LEU A 62 -8.92 7.99 -0.83
CA LEU A 62 -8.23 7.19 -1.85
C LEU A 62 -7.44 8.13 -2.76
N VAL A 63 -6.13 7.93 -2.88
CA VAL A 63 -5.23 8.79 -3.65
C VAL A 63 -4.83 8.11 -4.96
N GLU A 64 -4.40 6.86 -4.90
CA GLU A 64 -3.92 6.09 -6.06
C GLU A 64 -4.32 4.62 -5.95
N VAL A 65 -4.59 4.00 -7.09
CA VAL A 65 -4.60 2.53 -7.23
C VAL A 65 -3.60 2.17 -8.32
N ASN A 66 -2.49 1.56 -7.94
CA ASN A 66 -1.40 1.21 -8.84
C ASN A 66 -1.44 -0.28 -9.20
N ARG A 67 -1.59 -0.59 -10.49
CA ARG A 67 -1.56 -1.97 -11.03
C ARG A 67 -0.19 -2.65 -10.89
N GLY A 68 0.88 -1.88 -10.84
CA GLY A 68 2.26 -2.36 -10.68
C GLY A 68 2.97 -1.65 -9.53
N PRO A 69 2.59 -1.95 -8.27
CA PRO A 69 3.21 -1.29 -7.12
C PRO A 69 4.67 -1.67 -6.96
N GLY A 70 5.45 -0.79 -6.32
CA GLY A 70 6.71 -1.21 -5.71
C GLY A 70 6.43 -2.18 -4.56
N LEU A 71 7.29 -3.18 -4.39
CA LEU A 71 7.15 -4.22 -3.37
C LEU A 71 8.41 -4.28 -2.52
N THR A 72 8.26 -4.62 -1.24
CA THR A 72 9.39 -4.91 -0.37
C THR A 72 9.78 -6.38 -0.45
N TYR A 73 11.02 -6.65 -0.85
CA TYR A 73 11.51 -8.02 -1.03
C TYR A 73 12.02 -8.69 0.25
N ASP A 74 12.33 -7.92 1.30
CA ASP A 74 12.74 -8.50 2.58
C ASP A 74 11.52 -9.00 3.35
N VAL A 75 11.32 -10.32 3.33
CA VAL A 75 10.21 -11.01 4.01
C VAL A 75 10.22 -10.87 5.52
N LYS A 76 11.33 -10.41 6.13
CA LYS A 76 11.38 -10.08 7.56
C LYS A 76 10.71 -8.74 7.86
N ILE A 77 10.56 -7.88 6.86
CA ILE A 77 9.97 -6.54 6.97
C ILE A 77 8.51 -6.58 6.48
N SER A 78 8.26 -7.23 5.34
CA SER A 78 6.95 -7.23 4.68
C SER A 78 6.61 -8.59 4.08
N PRO A 79 5.37 -9.11 4.26
CA PRO A 79 4.96 -10.39 3.69
C PRO A 79 4.53 -10.30 2.21
N GLU A 80 4.62 -9.14 1.58
CA GLU A 80 4.05 -8.87 0.24
C GLU A 80 4.42 -9.91 -0.82
N ILE A 81 5.71 -10.22 -0.95
CA ILE A 81 6.19 -11.17 -1.96
C ILE A 81 5.74 -12.60 -1.65
N ASP A 82 5.76 -13.01 -0.38
CA ASP A 82 5.31 -14.34 0.03
C ASP A 82 3.82 -14.54 -0.23
N GLU A 83 2.99 -13.53 0.07
CA GLU A 83 1.55 -13.61 -0.17
C GLU A 83 1.21 -13.58 -1.66
N ILE A 84 1.91 -12.77 -2.46
CA ILE A 84 1.76 -12.79 -3.92
C ILE A 84 2.15 -14.16 -4.49
N ALA A 85 3.26 -14.74 -4.02
CA ALA A 85 3.70 -16.06 -4.48
C ALA A 85 2.69 -17.15 -4.14
N LYS A 86 2.13 -17.15 -2.91
CA LYS A 86 1.06 -18.07 -2.50
C LYS A 86 -0.19 -17.91 -3.36
N PHE A 87 -0.60 -16.67 -3.61
CA PHE A 87 -1.73 -16.36 -4.48
C PHE A 87 -1.52 -16.93 -5.88
N LEU A 88 -0.37 -16.65 -6.51
CA LEU A 88 -0.05 -17.15 -7.85
C LEU A 88 0.04 -18.67 -7.90
N GLY A 89 0.59 -19.32 -6.86
CA GLY A 89 0.59 -20.78 -6.73
C GLY A 89 -0.82 -21.33 -6.84
N LYS A 90 -1.70 -20.85 -5.96
CA LYS A 90 -3.12 -21.22 -5.91
C LYS A 90 -3.83 -21.01 -7.26
N GLU A 91 -3.67 -19.86 -7.89
CA GLU A 91 -4.32 -19.56 -9.17
C GLU A 91 -3.74 -20.36 -10.34
N SER A 92 -2.48 -20.81 -10.23
CA SER A 92 -1.83 -21.66 -11.23
C SER A 92 -2.13 -23.16 -11.04
N GLY A 93 -2.89 -23.53 -10.00
CA GLY A 93 -3.18 -24.93 -9.66
C GLY A 93 -1.98 -25.70 -9.10
N LYS A 94 -0.98 -25.00 -8.55
CA LYS A 94 0.20 -25.55 -7.88
C LYS A 94 0.14 -25.29 -6.38
#